data_AF-A0A7X7AZB7-F1
#
_entry.id   AF-A0A7X7AZB7-F1
#
_cell.length_a   1.000
_cell.length_b   1.000
_cell.length_c   1.000
_cell.angle_alpha   90.00
_cell.angle_beta   90.00
_cell.angle_gamma   90.00
#
_symmetry.space_group_name_H-M   'P 1'
#
loop_
_entity.id
_entity.type
_entity.pdbx_description
1 polymer ?
#
loop_
_entity_poly.entity_id
_entity_poly.type
_entity_poly.pdbx_seq_one_letter_code
_entity_poly.pdbx_strand_id
1 'polypeptide(L)'
;MRQHAPAARGLFALGTGLLLLLGCRGADGEAPADGGTAAAPPPPAGESTPLPPARAQVPRGFRIETVTDALPGVRMLAFSPDGRLFATQPRAGRVVVVPVGEGRPQAWATGLNLPHGIAFHNGRLYVAETDAVVRWPYQAGSARAPGEPQRIAALPAGGGHWTRTVRFGPDGAMYVAVGSSCNVCIEEDPRRAALLRFPAPGDQLSGLLEGELYATGLRNTVDFAWDRQNRLWGVDNGRDHLGDTLPPEELNLIRQGGFYGWPYAYGDRVPDPEFGERNPERVRETIPPAFTFPAHSAPLGIAFYEGDQFPPDYRGDLFVALHGSWNRSTPIGYQVVRVHYENGQPRRMTEFITGLGEGGNAWARPVGIVVGPDGSLFVSDDKGGHIFRVRYVGGS
;
A
#
# COMPACT_ATOMS: atom_id res chain seq x y z
N MET A 1 -36.59 5.85 44.54
CA MET A 1 -35.99 5.74 45.88
C MET A 1 -34.46 5.74 45.72
N ARG A 2 -33.79 6.67 46.42
CA ARG A 2 -32.33 6.80 46.68
C ARG A 2 -31.42 6.90 45.45
N GLN A 3 -31.03 8.07 44.93
CA GLN A 3 -30.17 9.16 45.49
C GLN A 3 -28.83 8.70 46.07
N HIS A 4 -27.72 9.07 45.41
CA HIS A 4 -26.69 9.94 46.00
C HIS A 4 -25.84 10.60 44.90
N ALA A 5 -25.64 11.91 45.06
CA ALA A 5 -24.86 12.82 44.24
C ALA A 5 -23.57 13.23 45.01
N PRO A 6 -22.73 14.20 44.57
CA PRO A 6 -21.28 14.05 44.47
C PRO A 6 -20.50 14.89 45.50
N ALA A 7 -19.17 14.75 45.53
CA ALA A 7 -18.27 15.60 46.31
C ALA A 7 -17.40 16.49 45.41
N ALA A 8 -17.51 17.81 45.62
CA ALA A 8 -16.57 18.85 45.21
C ALA A 8 -15.28 18.78 46.07
N ARG A 9 -14.15 19.45 45.85
CA ARG A 9 -13.90 20.90 45.67
C ARG A 9 -12.37 21.10 45.60
N GLY A 10 -11.88 22.14 44.93
CA GLY A 10 -10.49 22.61 45.10
C GLY A 10 -10.05 23.69 44.11
N LEU A 11 -10.40 24.95 44.41
CA LEU A 11 -9.82 26.16 43.79
C LEU A 11 -8.46 26.48 44.44
N PHE A 12 -7.48 26.90 43.65
CA PHE A 12 -6.45 27.85 44.08
C PHE A 12 -6.25 28.90 42.99
N ALA A 13 -6.18 30.16 43.39
CA ALA A 13 -6.03 31.33 42.55
C ALA A 13 -4.79 32.14 42.96
N LEU A 14 -4.38 33.00 42.02
CA LEU A 14 -3.60 34.25 42.13
C LEU A 14 -2.06 34.18 42.12
N GLY A 15 -1.50 35.01 41.23
CA GLY A 15 -0.08 35.34 41.18
C GLY A 15 0.35 36.10 39.93
N THR A 16 -0.24 37.28 39.67
CA THR A 16 0.24 38.26 38.68
C THR A 16 1.55 38.89 39.13
N GLY A 17 2.56 38.96 38.24
CA GLY A 17 3.82 39.66 38.45
C GLY A 17 4.26 40.38 37.20
N LEU A 18 3.94 41.68 37.12
CA LEU A 18 4.39 42.65 36.13
C LEU A 18 5.64 43.34 36.70
N LEU A 19 6.76 43.38 35.96
CA LEU A 19 7.90 44.24 36.27
C LEU A 19 8.23 45.12 35.05
N LEU A 20 8.18 46.43 35.26
CA LEU A 20 8.51 47.48 34.28
C LEU A 20 9.82 48.17 34.70
N LEU A 21 10.65 48.41 33.66
CA LEU A 21 11.59 49.52 33.43
C LEU A 21 12.80 49.69 34.35
N LEU A 22 14.00 49.77 33.74
CA LEU A 22 14.79 51.01 33.71
C LEU A 22 15.86 50.92 32.60
N GLY A 23 15.92 51.95 31.76
CA GLY A 23 16.93 52.09 30.70
C GLY A 23 18.19 52.80 31.18
N CYS A 24 19.27 52.59 30.44
CA CYS A 24 20.44 53.47 30.40
C CYS A 24 20.84 53.70 28.94
N ARG A 25 20.97 54.98 28.57
CA ARG A 25 21.57 55.49 27.33
C ARG A 25 23.07 55.70 27.53
N GLY A 26 23.82 55.59 26.44
CA GLY A 26 25.20 56.06 26.28
C GLY A 26 26.04 54.98 25.60
N ALA A 27 26.89 55.24 24.62
CA ALA A 27 27.26 56.44 23.89
C ALA A 27 27.88 55.97 22.57
N ASP A 28 27.86 56.82 21.55
CA ASP A 28 28.51 56.62 20.26
C ASP A 28 30.01 56.34 20.41
N GLY A 29 30.48 55.27 19.78
CA GLY A 29 31.87 54.84 19.74
C GLY A 29 32.12 54.00 18.51
N GLU A 30 32.57 54.68 17.44
CA GLU A 30 33.02 54.09 16.19
C GLU A 30 34.31 53.29 16.42
N ALA A 31 34.27 51.99 16.14
CA ALA A 31 35.40 51.07 16.25
C ALA A 31 35.68 50.43 14.87
N PRO A 32 36.95 50.08 14.58
CA PRO A 32 37.48 50.01 13.22
C PRO A 32 37.06 48.73 12.50
N ALA A 33 37.06 48.80 11.17
CA ALA A 33 36.84 47.67 10.28
C ALA A 33 37.90 46.58 10.53
N ASP A 34 37.48 45.47 11.13
CA ASP A 34 38.31 44.28 11.26
C ASP A 34 38.11 43.38 10.03
N GLY A 35 39.23 42.97 9.44
CA GLY A 35 39.29 42.24 8.18
C GLY A 35 38.68 40.86 8.31
N GLY A 36 37.49 40.67 7.74
CA GLY A 36 36.85 39.37 7.64
C GLY A 36 37.67 38.40 6.80
N THR A 37 38.41 37.50 7.46
CA THR A 37 38.74 36.22 6.86
C THR A 37 37.46 35.40 6.80
N ALA A 38 36.87 35.30 5.61
CA ALA A 38 35.77 34.40 5.34
C ALA A 38 36.17 32.99 5.76
N ALA A 39 35.49 32.44 6.77
CA ALA A 39 35.58 31.03 7.10
C ALA A 39 35.16 30.24 5.86
N ALA A 40 36.00 29.28 5.45
CA ALA A 40 35.67 28.39 4.35
C ALA A 40 34.31 27.71 4.61
N PRO A 41 33.46 27.54 3.56
CA PRO A 41 32.20 26.84 3.72
C PRO A 41 32.46 25.43 4.26
N PRO A 42 31.59 24.90 5.14
CA PRO A 42 31.71 23.52 5.58
C PRO A 42 31.72 22.61 4.34
N PRO A 43 32.50 21.51 4.35
CA PRO A 43 32.45 20.54 3.27
C PRO A 43 31.00 20.06 3.10
N PRO A 44 30.58 19.72 1.86
CA PRO A 44 29.24 19.20 1.63
C PRO A 44 29.02 18.01 2.57
N ALA A 45 27.86 17.99 3.23
CA ALA A 45 27.42 16.86 4.05
C ALA A 45 27.60 15.60 3.20
N GLY A 46 28.46 14.69 3.66
CA GLY A 46 28.77 13.47 2.95
C GLY A 46 27.47 12.72 2.70
N GLU A 47 27.20 12.40 1.44
CA GLU A 47 26.12 11.48 1.07
C GLU A 47 26.31 10.20 1.90
N SER A 48 25.45 9.98 2.89
CA SER A 48 25.36 8.67 3.51
C SER A 48 24.95 7.70 2.42
N THR A 49 25.92 6.92 1.93
CA THR A 49 25.65 5.93 0.88
C THR A 49 24.69 4.91 1.49
N PRO A 50 23.45 4.78 1.00
CA PRO A 50 22.54 3.79 1.54
C PRO A 50 23.18 2.42 1.38
N LEU A 51 23.24 1.65 2.47
CA LEU A 51 23.74 0.28 2.41
C LEU A 51 22.92 -0.48 1.36
N PRO A 52 23.56 -1.17 0.39
CA PRO A 52 22.81 -2.06 -0.50
C PRO A 52 22.05 -3.07 0.38
N PRO A 53 20.77 -3.36 0.10
CA PRO A 53 20.05 -4.38 0.84
C PRO A 53 20.85 -5.67 0.71
N ALA A 54 21.28 -6.26 1.83
CA ALA A 54 22.47 -7.10 1.90
C ALA A 54 22.56 -8.25 0.88
N ARG A 55 21.44 -8.66 0.25
CA ARG A 55 21.35 -9.74 -0.74
C ARG A 55 20.39 -9.46 -1.91
N ALA A 56 19.74 -8.29 -1.97
CA ALA A 56 18.77 -8.02 -3.02
C ALA A 56 19.47 -7.80 -4.36
N GLN A 57 18.94 -8.41 -5.42
CA GLN A 57 19.48 -8.31 -6.77
C GLN A 57 18.46 -7.66 -7.70
N VAL A 58 18.94 -6.85 -8.64
CA VAL A 58 18.15 -6.18 -9.69
C VAL A 58 18.85 -6.32 -11.04
N PRO A 59 18.13 -6.18 -12.19
CA PRO A 59 18.74 -6.27 -13.50
C PRO A 59 19.90 -5.28 -13.71
N ARG A 60 20.80 -5.61 -14.64
CA ARG A 60 21.90 -4.72 -15.01
C ARG A 60 21.38 -3.32 -15.37
N GLY A 61 22.07 -2.30 -14.88
CA GLY A 61 21.71 -0.89 -15.08
C GLY A 61 20.70 -0.35 -14.06
N PHE A 62 20.17 -1.20 -13.17
CA PHE A 62 19.37 -0.77 -12.04
C PHE A 62 20.19 -0.74 -10.75
N ARG A 63 19.77 0.12 -9.82
CA ARG A 63 20.23 0.17 -8.44
C ARG A 63 19.03 0.06 -7.51
N ILE A 64 19.18 -0.76 -6.48
CA ILE A 64 18.24 -0.84 -5.36
C ILE A 64 18.89 -0.24 -4.11
N GLU A 65 18.14 0.61 -3.42
CA GLU A 65 18.56 1.26 -2.17
C GLU A 65 17.47 1.11 -1.10
N THR A 66 17.88 0.96 0.16
CA THR A 66 16.95 0.96 1.30
C THR A 66 16.66 2.41 1.69
N VAL A 67 15.39 2.82 1.57
CA VAL A 67 14.91 4.14 2.03
C VAL A 67 14.81 4.16 3.55
N THR A 68 14.33 3.07 4.13
CA THR A 68 14.23 2.85 5.59
C THR A 68 14.07 1.35 5.84
N ASP A 69 14.49 0.88 7.01
CA ASP A 69 14.27 -0.46 7.57
C ASP A 69 13.49 -0.40 8.91
N ALA A 70 13.04 0.80 9.29
CA ALA A 70 12.43 1.07 10.59
C ALA A 70 10.90 0.87 10.66
N LEU A 71 10.30 0.13 9.72
CA LEU A 71 8.85 0.01 9.57
C LEU A 71 8.36 -1.45 9.57
N PRO A 72 8.54 -2.21 10.66
CA PRO A 72 8.02 -3.58 10.73
C PRO A 72 6.52 -3.63 10.42
N GLY A 73 6.09 -4.59 9.61
CA GLY A 73 4.70 -4.75 9.21
C GLY A 73 4.19 -3.67 8.24
N VAL A 74 5.08 -2.92 7.55
CA VAL A 74 4.68 -1.94 6.53
C VAL A 74 3.96 -2.60 5.36
N ARG A 75 2.88 -1.99 4.87
CA ARG A 75 2.06 -2.53 3.77
C ARG A 75 2.02 -1.58 2.58
N MET A 76 0.91 -0.90 2.35
CA MET A 76 0.70 -0.14 1.12
C MET A 76 1.43 1.19 1.15
N LEU A 77 1.82 1.66 -0.02
CA LEU A 77 2.55 2.90 -0.24
C LEU A 77 1.71 3.85 -1.11
N ALA A 78 1.79 5.15 -0.85
CA ALA A 78 1.23 6.16 -1.73
C ALA A 78 2.04 7.45 -1.66
N PHE A 79 2.20 8.12 -2.80
CA PHE A 79 2.73 9.48 -2.82
C PHE A 79 1.59 10.48 -2.65
N SER A 80 1.80 11.47 -1.77
CA SER A 80 0.91 12.60 -1.64
C SER A 80 1.04 13.56 -2.84
N PRO A 81 0.07 14.47 -3.06
CA PRO A 81 0.14 15.44 -4.17
C PRO A 81 1.36 16.37 -4.13
N ASP A 82 1.94 16.60 -2.95
CA ASP A 82 3.19 17.35 -2.74
C ASP A 82 4.44 16.46 -2.76
N GLY A 83 4.33 15.20 -3.20
CA GLY A 83 5.46 14.32 -3.48
C GLY A 83 6.05 13.60 -2.27
N ARG A 84 5.39 13.59 -1.12
CA ARG A 84 5.86 12.86 0.08
C ARG A 84 5.40 11.42 0.04
N LEU A 85 6.24 10.49 0.49
CA LEU A 85 5.90 9.08 0.58
C LEU A 85 5.13 8.79 1.88
N PHE A 86 3.97 8.16 1.76
CA PHE A 86 3.16 7.66 2.87
C PHE A 86 3.15 6.13 2.84
N ALA A 87 3.09 5.52 4.01
CA ALA A 87 2.99 4.07 4.16
C ALA A 87 2.01 3.68 5.27
N THR A 88 1.37 2.53 5.14
CA THR A 88 0.50 1.96 6.18
C THR A 88 1.24 0.94 7.04
N GLN A 89 0.97 0.93 8.35
CA GLN A 89 1.45 -0.10 9.28
C GLN A 89 0.26 -0.68 10.08
N PRO A 90 -0.46 -1.66 9.51
CA PRO A 90 -1.73 -2.12 10.05
C PRO A 90 -1.68 -2.55 11.51
N ARG A 91 -0.71 -3.38 11.89
CA ARG A 91 -0.59 -3.90 13.28
C ARG A 91 -0.26 -2.82 14.30
N ALA A 92 0.36 -1.72 13.87
CA ALA A 92 0.61 -0.55 14.70
C ALA A 92 -0.53 0.48 14.65
N GLY A 93 -1.58 0.24 13.87
CA GLY A 93 -2.74 1.12 13.75
C GLY A 93 -2.41 2.51 13.26
N ARG A 94 -1.45 2.65 12.32
CA ARG A 94 -0.95 3.97 11.90
C ARG A 94 -0.67 4.10 10.41
N VAL A 95 -0.74 5.34 9.94
CA VAL A 95 -0.16 5.81 8.68
C VAL A 95 1.08 6.62 9.02
N VAL A 96 2.16 6.40 8.29
CA VAL A 96 3.44 7.09 8.48
C VAL A 96 3.82 7.90 7.25
N VAL A 97 4.48 9.04 7.46
CA VAL A 97 5.23 9.73 6.40
C VAL A 97 6.66 9.19 6.43
N VAL A 98 7.20 8.86 5.27
CA VAL A 98 8.52 8.30 5.07
C VAL A 98 9.39 9.32 4.34
N PRO A 99 10.44 9.87 4.98
CA PRO A 99 11.42 10.68 4.27
C PRO A 99 12.12 9.86 3.19
N VAL A 100 12.19 10.38 1.97
CA VAL A 100 13.00 9.80 0.89
C VAL A 100 14.34 10.54 0.89
N GLY A 101 15.32 10.01 1.62
CA GLY A 101 16.58 10.68 1.94
C GLY A 101 16.87 10.59 3.43
N GLU A 102 17.40 11.65 4.02
CA GLU A 102 17.69 11.67 5.46
C GLU A 102 16.43 11.86 6.31
N GLY A 103 16.42 11.22 7.47
CA GLY A 103 15.35 11.32 8.46
C GLY A 103 14.82 9.96 8.89
N ARG A 104 13.81 9.98 9.76
CA ARG A 104 13.12 8.78 10.22
C ARG A 104 11.64 8.87 9.87
N PRO A 105 10.99 7.73 9.59
CA PRO A 105 9.54 7.69 9.43
C PRO A 105 8.82 8.25 10.66
N GLN A 106 7.78 9.05 10.44
CA GLN A 106 6.98 9.66 11.50
C GLN A 106 5.51 9.28 11.33
N ALA A 107 4.83 9.00 12.45
CA ALA A 107 3.39 8.75 12.41
C ALA A 107 2.65 10.03 12.01
N TRP A 108 1.84 9.92 10.96
CA TRP A 108 0.96 11.00 10.50
C TRP A 108 -0.45 10.85 11.08
N ALA A 109 -0.96 9.62 11.14
CA ALA A 109 -2.22 9.26 11.81
C ALA A 109 -2.02 7.98 12.63
N THR A 110 -2.72 7.86 13.76
CA THR A 110 -2.65 6.72 14.69
C THR A 110 -4.03 6.34 15.19
N GLY A 111 -4.17 5.20 15.88
CA GLY A 111 -5.45 4.76 16.44
C GLY A 111 -6.37 4.09 15.41
N LEU A 112 -5.82 3.68 14.28
CA LEU A 112 -6.55 3.08 13.17
C LEU A 112 -6.71 1.57 13.34
N ASN A 113 -7.80 1.03 12.84
CA ASN A 113 -8.15 -0.38 12.86
C ASN A 113 -7.57 -1.14 11.65
N LEU A 114 -6.34 -1.66 11.82
CA LEU A 114 -5.62 -2.41 10.79
C LEU A 114 -5.59 -1.68 9.42
N PRO A 115 -5.10 -0.43 9.35
CA PRO A 115 -5.04 0.32 8.09
C PRO A 115 -4.17 -0.41 7.07
N HIS A 116 -4.74 -0.79 5.93
CA HIS A 116 -4.04 -1.47 4.84
C HIS A 116 -3.92 -0.59 3.60
N GLY A 117 -5.03 -0.37 2.88
CA GLY A 117 -5.08 0.44 1.67
C GLY A 117 -4.91 1.92 1.97
N ILE A 118 -4.24 2.64 1.07
CA ILE A 118 -4.02 4.09 1.17
C ILE A 118 -4.09 4.72 -0.22
N ALA A 119 -4.81 5.83 -0.35
CA ALA A 119 -4.93 6.57 -1.61
C ALA A 119 -5.13 8.06 -1.37
N PHE A 120 -4.50 8.89 -2.20
CA PHE A 120 -4.81 10.30 -2.29
C PHE A 120 -5.78 10.56 -3.44
N HIS A 121 -6.82 11.34 -3.19
CA HIS A 121 -7.78 11.75 -4.21
C HIS A 121 -8.45 13.06 -3.83
N ASN A 122 -8.57 14.00 -4.77
CA ASN A 122 -9.24 15.30 -4.58
C ASN A 122 -8.93 16.00 -3.24
N GLY A 123 -7.63 16.18 -2.96
CA GLY A 123 -7.14 16.90 -1.76
C GLY A 123 -7.37 16.16 -0.43
N ARG A 124 -7.63 14.85 -0.47
CA ARG A 124 -7.87 14.03 0.72
C ARG A 124 -7.02 12.78 0.73
N LEU A 125 -6.71 12.31 1.94
CA LEU A 125 -6.12 10.99 2.16
C LEU A 125 -7.21 10.02 2.59
N TYR A 126 -7.32 8.90 1.89
CA TYR A 126 -8.22 7.79 2.17
C TYR A 126 -7.42 6.61 2.67
N VAL A 127 -7.94 5.95 3.70
CA VAL A 127 -7.34 4.74 4.27
C VAL A 127 -8.42 3.69 4.43
N ALA A 128 -8.13 2.48 3.95
CA ALA A 128 -9.02 1.34 4.13
C ALA A 128 -8.57 0.53 5.35
N GLU A 129 -9.41 0.57 6.37
CA GLU A 129 -9.36 -0.24 7.58
C GLU A 129 -10.09 -1.56 7.37
N THR A 130 -9.93 -2.52 8.27
CA THR A 130 -10.57 -3.85 8.10
C THR A 130 -12.10 -3.79 7.98
N ASP A 131 -12.75 -2.83 8.65
CA ASP A 131 -14.21 -2.67 8.72
C ASP A 131 -14.74 -1.38 8.05
N ALA A 132 -13.86 -0.55 7.48
CA ALA A 132 -14.26 0.76 6.98
C ALA A 132 -13.31 1.35 5.94
N VAL A 133 -13.80 2.34 5.19
CA VAL A 133 -12.92 3.35 4.61
C VAL A 133 -13.09 4.64 5.40
N VAL A 134 -11.97 5.24 5.78
CA VAL A 134 -11.88 6.53 6.46
C VAL A 134 -11.10 7.54 5.63
N ARG A 135 -11.31 8.83 5.87
CA ARG A 135 -10.57 9.90 5.19
C ARG A 135 -10.30 11.13 6.05
N TRP A 136 -9.31 11.91 5.62
CA TRP A 136 -9.01 13.25 6.11
C TRP A 136 -8.84 14.24 4.95
N PRO A 137 -9.14 15.54 5.15
CA PRO A 137 -8.56 16.57 4.31
C PRO A 137 -7.02 16.53 4.42
N TYR A 138 -6.34 16.66 3.29
CA TYR A 138 -4.89 16.67 3.23
C TYR A 138 -4.38 18.07 2.92
N GLN A 139 -3.47 18.55 3.77
CA GLN A 139 -2.72 19.79 3.54
C GLN A 139 -1.26 19.43 3.24
N ALA A 140 -0.73 19.99 2.16
CA ALA A 140 0.67 19.82 1.77
C ALA A 140 1.60 20.19 2.94
N GLY A 141 2.65 19.40 3.16
CA GLY A 141 3.59 19.59 4.24
C GLY A 141 3.06 19.31 5.66
N SER A 142 1.79 18.92 5.84
CA SER A 142 1.24 18.61 7.17
C SER A 142 2.05 17.52 7.88
N ALA A 143 2.46 17.79 9.12
CA ALA A 143 3.22 16.84 9.93
C ALA A 143 2.35 15.70 10.48
N ARG A 144 1.05 15.96 10.68
CA ARG A 144 0.07 15.03 11.24
C ARG A 144 -1.32 15.25 10.64
N ALA A 145 -2.20 14.28 10.79
CA ALA A 145 -3.61 14.39 10.46
C ALA A 145 -4.29 15.52 11.26
N PRO A 146 -5.28 16.22 10.68
CA PRO A 146 -5.92 17.38 11.31
C PRO A 146 -6.90 17.02 12.45
N GLY A 147 -7.04 15.75 12.80
CA GLY A 147 -7.95 15.26 13.84
C GLY A 147 -8.41 13.82 13.55
N GLU A 148 -9.57 13.47 14.10
CA GLU A 148 -10.21 12.18 13.85
C GLU A 148 -10.62 12.01 12.38
N PRO A 149 -10.54 10.78 11.82
CA PRO A 149 -11.02 10.52 10.48
C PRO A 149 -12.53 10.67 10.35
N GLN A 150 -12.98 11.06 9.16
CA GLN A 150 -14.36 10.82 8.75
C GLN A 150 -14.48 9.39 8.22
N ARG A 151 -15.31 8.55 8.84
CA ARG A 151 -15.75 7.27 8.26
C ARG A 151 -16.68 7.54 7.08
N ILE A 152 -16.37 6.98 5.91
CA ILE A 152 -17.13 7.21 4.67
C ILE A 152 -17.76 5.95 4.09
N ALA A 153 -17.32 4.76 4.48
CA ALA A 153 -17.92 3.50 4.04
C ALA A 153 -17.78 2.45 5.15
N ALA A 154 -18.76 1.55 5.25
CA ALA A 154 -18.69 0.36 6.08
C ALA A 154 -18.34 -0.87 5.22
N LEU A 155 -17.46 -1.71 5.73
CA LEU A 155 -16.99 -2.93 5.08
C LEU A 155 -17.22 -4.14 6.00
N PRO A 156 -17.42 -5.34 5.46
CA PRO A 156 -17.51 -6.53 6.30
C PRO A 156 -16.18 -6.77 7.04
N ALA A 157 -16.27 -6.88 8.36
CA ALA A 157 -15.14 -7.13 9.26
C ALA A 157 -14.94 -8.63 9.53
N GLY A 158 -13.85 -9.00 10.22
CA GLY A 158 -13.57 -10.36 10.66
C GLY A 158 -12.97 -11.29 9.59
N GLY A 159 -12.99 -12.60 9.86
CA GLY A 159 -12.47 -13.63 8.94
C GLY A 159 -10.94 -13.63 8.78
N GLY A 160 -10.46 -14.52 7.90
CA GLY A 160 -9.02 -14.70 7.61
C GLY A 160 -8.40 -13.55 6.82
N HIS A 161 -9.11 -13.03 5.81
CA HIS A 161 -8.62 -11.90 5.00
C HIS A 161 -9.16 -10.57 5.51
N TRP A 162 -8.33 -9.86 6.27
CA TRP A 162 -8.64 -8.58 6.92
C TRP A 162 -8.17 -7.35 6.11
N THR A 163 -7.31 -7.55 5.11
CA THR A 163 -6.78 -6.44 4.29
C THR A 163 -7.86 -5.85 3.40
N ARG A 164 -7.86 -4.53 3.26
CA ARG A 164 -8.70 -3.78 2.31
C ARG A 164 -7.80 -2.89 1.48
N THR A 165 -7.94 -2.91 0.17
CA THR A 165 -7.23 -1.98 -0.71
C THR A 165 -8.22 -1.01 -1.28
N VAL A 166 -7.90 0.28 -1.24
CA VAL A 166 -8.72 1.37 -1.78
C VAL A 166 -7.96 2.10 -2.87
N ARG A 167 -8.60 2.30 -4.02
CA ARG A 167 -8.08 3.14 -5.12
C ARG A 167 -9.22 3.82 -5.84
N PHE A 168 -8.89 4.85 -6.61
CA PHE A 168 -9.87 5.62 -7.38
C PHE A 168 -9.73 5.28 -8.86
N GLY A 169 -10.86 4.98 -9.49
CA GLY A 169 -10.93 4.68 -10.91
C GLY A 169 -10.89 5.93 -11.77
N PRO A 170 -10.72 5.76 -13.10
CA PRO A 170 -10.74 6.85 -14.08
C PRO A 170 -12.12 7.53 -14.19
N ASP A 171 -13.17 6.90 -13.68
CA ASP A 171 -14.52 7.44 -13.51
C ASP A 171 -14.69 8.27 -12.23
N GLY A 172 -13.64 8.40 -11.42
CA GLY A 172 -13.66 9.07 -10.11
C GLY A 172 -14.31 8.25 -8.99
N ALA A 173 -14.83 7.05 -9.28
CA ALA A 173 -15.42 6.18 -8.28
C ALA A 173 -14.35 5.58 -7.37
N MET A 174 -14.74 5.24 -6.14
CA MET A 174 -13.85 4.59 -5.18
C MET A 174 -14.06 3.08 -5.25
N TYR A 175 -12.97 2.34 -5.43
CA TYR A 175 -12.98 0.88 -5.50
C TYR A 175 -12.33 0.31 -4.26
N VAL A 176 -12.92 -0.73 -3.68
CA VAL A 176 -12.41 -1.39 -2.48
C VAL A 176 -12.39 -2.91 -2.65
N ALA A 177 -11.21 -3.51 -2.52
CA ALA A 177 -11.08 -4.97 -2.55
C ALA A 177 -11.30 -5.57 -1.15
N VAL A 178 -12.09 -6.64 -1.10
CA VAL A 178 -12.51 -7.30 0.14
C VAL A 178 -12.36 -8.81 -0.03
N GLY A 179 -11.31 -9.37 0.59
CA GLY A 179 -11.06 -10.81 0.56
C GLY A 179 -12.08 -11.63 1.35
N SER A 180 -12.10 -12.93 1.09
CA SER A 180 -12.96 -13.92 1.75
C SER A 180 -12.76 -13.97 3.28
N SER A 181 -13.78 -14.41 4.00
CA SER A 181 -13.72 -14.67 5.43
C SER A 181 -13.01 -15.99 5.76
N CYS A 182 -12.88 -16.90 4.79
CA CYS A 182 -12.44 -18.29 4.95
C CYS A 182 -11.46 -18.72 3.84
N ASN A 183 -10.91 -19.93 3.95
CA ASN A 183 -10.13 -20.53 2.86
C ASN A 183 -11.03 -20.85 1.65
N VAL A 184 -12.09 -21.64 1.88
CA VAL A 184 -13.11 -22.04 0.91
C VAL A 184 -14.44 -22.21 1.65
N CYS A 185 -15.45 -21.43 1.26
CA CYS A 185 -16.79 -21.48 1.83
C CYS A 185 -17.74 -20.64 0.97
N ILE A 186 -19.05 -20.77 1.22
CA ILE A 186 -20.03 -19.80 0.74
C ILE A 186 -20.11 -18.66 1.75
N GLU A 187 -19.86 -17.44 1.30
CA GLU A 187 -19.92 -16.25 2.15
C GLU A 187 -21.36 -15.89 2.52
N GLU A 188 -21.58 -15.50 3.77
CA GLU A 188 -22.86 -14.94 4.22
C GLU A 188 -23.04 -13.49 3.77
N ASP A 189 -21.96 -12.69 3.80
CA ASP A 189 -21.96 -11.32 3.27
C ASP A 189 -21.43 -11.33 1.83
N PRO A 190 -22.26 -11.02 0.82
CA PRO A 190 -21.86 -11.10 -0.59
C PRO A 190 -20.76 -10.08 -0.96
N ARG A 191 -20.44 -9.13 -0.09
CA ARG A 191 -19.33 -8.18 -0.26
C ARG A 191 -17.96 -8.80 0.01
N ARG A 192 -17.89 -10.06 0.44
CA ARG A 192 -16.66 -10.85 0.61
C ARG A 192 -16.27 -11.55 -0.68
N ALA A 193 -14.97 -11.80 -0.83
CA ALA A 193 -14.38 -12.34 -2.06
C ALA A 193 -14.79 -11.53 -3.30
N ALA A 194 -14.76 -10.20 -3.16
CA ALA A 194 -15.35 -9.27 -4.11
C ALA A 194 -14.53 -7.98 -4.22
N LEU A 195 -14.73 -7.30 -5.34
CA LEU A 195 -14.39 -5.90 -5.51
C LEU A 195 -15.66 -5.07 -5.42
N LEU A 196 -15.67 -4.10 -4.52
CA LEU A 196 -16.76 -3.15 -4.36
C LEU A 196 -16.46 -1.86 -5.12
N ARG A 197 -17.51 -1.21 -5.63
CA ARG A 197 -17.45 0.13 -6.20
C ARG A 197 -18.40 1.04 -5.44
N PHE A 198 -17.91 2.19 -5.02
CA PHE A 198 -18.65 3.25 -4.35
C PHE A 198 -18.67 4.48 -5.27
N PRO A 199 -19.73 5.30 -5.22
CA PRO A 199 -19.74 6.57 -5.95
C PRO A 199 -18.57 7.45 -5.49
N ALA A 200 -18.18 8.38 -6.37
CA ALA A 200 -17.14 9.36 -6.07
C ALA A 200 -17.45 10.10 -4.75
N PRO A 201 -16.60 10.03 -3.72
CA PRO A 201 -16.84 10.68 -2.45
C PRO A 201 -16.81 12.20 -2.62
N GLY A 202 -17.96 12.85 -2.48
CA GLY A 202 -18.07 14.30 -2.57
C GLY A 202 -17.34 15.04 -1.44
N ASP A 203 -17.21 16.36 -1.61
CA ASP A 203 -16.57 17.22 -0.60
C ASP A 203 -17.35 17.23 0.71
N GLN A 204 -18.67 17.33 0.60
CA GLN A 204 -19.62 17.23 1.70
C GLN A 204 -20.30 15.87 1.62
N LEU A 205 -20.10 15.06 2.67
CA LEU A 205 -20.70 13.75 2.81
C LEU A 205 -21.53 13.72 4.09
N SER A 206 -22.83 13.53 3.96
CA SER A 206 -23.74 13.25 5.06
C SER A 206 -23.95 11.74 5.15
N GLY A 207 -23.27 11.09 6.09
CA GLY A 207 -23.37 9.64 6.30
C GLY A 207 -22.38 8.81 5.48
N LEU A 208 -22.65 7.50 5.41
CA LEU A 208 -21.82 6.53 4.71
C LEU A 208 -22.24 6.40 3.24
N LEU A 209 -21.26 6.12 2.39
CA LEU A 209 -21.48 5.70 1.01
C LEU A 209 -21.97 4.26 0.98
N GLU A 210 -22.98 4.03 0.14
CA GLU A 210 -23.39 2.69 -0.25
C GLU A 210 -22.58 2.23 -1.46
N GLY A 211 -22.05 1.01 -1.38
CA GLY A 211 -21.26 0.38 -2.44
C GLY A 211 -22.06 -0.69 -3.16
N GLU A 212 -21.74 -0.90 -4.43
CA GLU A 212 -22.25 -2.00 -5.25
C GLU A 212 -21.16 -3.06 -5.46
N LEU A 213 -21.57 -4.30 -5.74
CA LEU A 213 -20.67 -5.35 -6.19
C LEU A 213 -20.19 -5.01 -7.60
N TYR A 214 -18.90 -4.72 -7.75
CA TYR A 214 -18.31 -4.53 -9.07
C TYR A 214 -17.93 -5.88 -9.69
N ALA A 215 -17.31 -6.77 -8.91
CA ALA A 215 -16.93 -8.11 -9.34
C ALA A 215 -16.91 -9.06 -8.15
N THR A 216 -17.14 -10.35 -8.38
CA THR A 216 -17.25 -11.40 -7.35
C THR A 216 -16.43 -12.63 -7.71
N GLY A 217 -16.27 -13.55 -6.77
CA GLY A 217 -15.46 -14.76 -6.97
C GLY A 217 -13.96 -14.49 -6.99
N LEU A 218 -13.54 -13.38 -6.38
CA LEU A 218 -12.15 -12.97 -6.21
C LEU A 218 -11.73 -13.31 -4.79
N ARG A 219 -11.19 -14.51 -4.54
CA ARG A 219 -10.93 -15.02 -3.17
C ARG A 219 -10.25 -13.98 -2.32
N ASN A 220 -9.13 -13.45 -2.80
CA ASN A 220 -8.40 -12.40 -2.10
C ASN A 220 -7.56 -11.59 -3.09
N THR A 221 -8.23 -10.71 -3.85
CA THR A 221 -7.55 -9.72 -4.69
C THR A 221 -6.97 -8.64 -3.78
N VAL A 222 -5.70 -8.78 -3.38
CA VAL A 222 -5.11 -7.89 -2.37
C VAL A 222 -4.82 -6.51 -2.93
N ASP A 223 -4.40 -6.42 -4.18
CA ASP A 223 -4.17 -5.13 -4.84
C ASP A 223 -4.60 -5.19 -6.32
N PHE A 224 -4.87 -4.01 -6.87
CA PHE A 224 -5.36 -3.83 -8.23
C PHE A 224 -4.88 -2.49 -8.80
N ALA A 225 -4.84 -2.36 -10.12
CA ALA A 225 -4.43 -1.14 -10.80
C ALA A 225 -5.17 -0.98 -12.12
N TRP A 226 -5.26 0.26 -12.62
CA TRP A 226 -5.70 0.52 -13.98
C TRP A 226 -4.50 0.63 -14.91
N ASP A 227 -4.63 0.10 -16.12
CA ASP A 227 -3.67 0.37 -17.19
C ASP A 227 -4.00 1.68 -17.93
N ARG A 228 -3.18 2.05 -18.92
CA ARG A 228 -3.38 3.25 -19.76
C ARG A 228 -4.66 3.23 -20.59
N GLN A 229 -5.30 2.08 -20.75
CA GLN A 229 -6.59 1.94 -21.45
C GLN A 229 -7.75 1.92 -20.46
N ASN A 230 -7.53 2.31 -19.19
CA ASN A 230 -8.55 2.33 -18.14
C ASN A 230 -9.15 0.96 -17.86
N ARG A 231 -8.43 -0.13 -18.17
CA ARG A 231 -8.83 -1.48 -17.82
C ARG A 231 -8.31 -1.82 -16.44
N LEU A 232 -9.16 -2.46 -15.63
CA LEU A 232 -8.84 -2.80 -14.25
C LEU A 232 -8.20 -4.19 -14.17
N TRP A 233 -7.05 -4.27 -13.50
CA TRP A 233 -6.27 -5.48 -13.32
C TRP A 233 -6.08 -5.76 -11.83
N GLY A 234 -6.29 -6.98 -11.37
CA GLY A 234 -6.12 -7.37 -9.97
C GLY A 234 -5.31 -8.64 -9.82
N VAL A 235 -4.51 -8.73 -8.76
CA VAL A 235 -3.79 -9.94 -8.39
C VAL A 235 -4.51 -10.67 -7.26
N ASP A 236 -4.86 -11.94 -7.49
CA ASP A 236 -5.67 -12.75 -6.56
C ASP A 236 -4.85 -13.89 -5.97
N ASN A 237 -5.11 -14.17 -4.69
CA ASN A 237 -4.50 -15.27 -3.95
C ASN A 237 -5.50 -16.43 -3.86
N GLY A 238 -5.21 -17.53 -4.56
CA GLY A 238 -6.05 -18.71 -4.65
C GLY A 238 -6.21 -19.48 -3.34
N ARG A 239 -7.07 -20.51 -3.33
CA ARG A 239 -7.32 -21.31 -2.12
C ARG A 239 -6.08 -22.09 -1.67
N ASP A 240 -6.04 -22.35 -0.38
CA ASP A 240 -5.04 -23.18 0.25
C ASP A 240 -5.40 -24.68 0.19
N HIS A 241 -4.36 -25.51 0.32
CA HIS A 241 -4.44 -26.96 0.58
C HIS A 241 -4.91 -27.83 -0.61
N LEU A 242 -4.59 -27.43 -1.84
CA LEU A 242 -4.69 -28.29 -3.04
C LEU A 242 -3.34 -28.90 -3.49
N GLY A 243 -2.33 -28.84 -2.62
CA GLY A 243 -0.98 -29.33 -2.89
C GLY A 243 -0.01 -28.22 -3.33
N ASP A 244 1.24 -28.60 -3.64
CA ASP A 244 2.34 -27.64 -3.82
C ASP A 244 2.29 -26.81 -5.11
N THR A 245 1.48 -27.24 -6.08
CA THR A 245 1.46 -26.68 -7.44
C THR A 245 0.09 -26.16 -7.84
N LEU A 246 -0.91 -26.26 -6.96
CA LEU A 246 -2.28 -25.84 -7.22
C LEU A 246 -2.89 -25.13 -6.01
N PRO A 247 -3.85 -24.22 -6.24
CA PRO A 247 -4.14 -23.58 -7.53
C PRO A 247 -3.03 -22.57 -7.92
N PRO A 248 -2.90 -22.20 -9.20
CA PRO A 248 -2.06 -21.07 -9.57
C PRO A 248 -2.59 -19.78 -8.92
N GLU A 249 -1.71 -18.81 -8.68
CA GLU A 249 -2.14 -17.44 -8.35
C GLU A 249 -2.50 -16.71 -9.64
N GLU A 250 -3.32 -15.67 -9.56
CA GLU A 250 -4.00 -15.12 -10.74
C GLU A 250 -3.74 -13.63 -10.94
N LEU A 251 -3.56 -13.23 -12.21
CA LEU A 251 -3.76 -11.86 -12.67
C LEU A 251 -5.05 -11.80 -13.48
N ASN A 252 -6.04 -11.11 -12.94
CA ASN A 252 -7.38 -11.01 -13.50
C ASN A 252 -7.58 -9.66 -14.19
N LEU A 253 -8.12 -9.68 -15.42
CA LEU A 253 -8.68 -8.50 -16.08
C LEU A 253 -10.11 -8.31 -15.56
N ILE A 254 -10.25 -7.51 -14.49
CA ILE A 254 -11.49 -7.36 -13.74
C ILE A 254 -12.46 -6.44 -14.51
N ARG A 255 -13.69 -6.91 -14.66
CA ARG A 255 -14.79 -6.23 -15.36
C ARG A 255 -16.03 -6.19 -14.48
N GLN A 256 -16.82 -5.14 -14.66
CA GLN A 256 -18.10 -4.98 -13.96
C GLN A 256 -19.01 -6.20 -14.21
N GLY A 257 -19.62 -6.71 -13.14
CA GLY A 257 -20.48 -7.88 -13.16
C GLY A 257 -19.75 -9.21 -13.35
N GLY A 258 -18.41 -9.20 -13.44
CA GLY A 258 -17.61 -10.41 -13.67
C GLY A 258 -17.56 -11.34 -12.45
N PHE A 259 -17.58 -12.64 -12.71
CA PHE A 259 -17.42 -13.70 -11.72
C PHE A 259 -16.11 -14.47 -11.98
N TYR A 260 -15.19 -14.50 -11.01
CA TYR A 260 -13.82 -15.02 -11.17
C TYR A 260 -13.60 -16.39 -10.50
N GLY A 261 -14.69 -17.11 -10.24
CA GLY A 261 -14.64 -18.55 -10.00
C GLY A 261 -14.70 -18.98 -8.54
N TRP A 262 -14.04 -18.28 -7.61
CA TRP A 262 -14.05 -18.71 -6.21
C TRP A 262 -15.49 -18.66 -5.63
N PRO A 263 -15.93 -19.65 -4.82
CA PRO A 263 -15.20 -20.84 -4.39
C PRO A 263 -15.39 -22.08 -5.30
N TYR A 264 -16.05 -21.94 -6.45
CA TYR A 264 -16.46 -23.06 -7.31
C TYR A 264 -15.39 -23.49 -8.33
N ALA A 265 -14.51 -22.60 -8.74
CA ALA A 265 -13.46 -22.87 -9.71
C ALA A 265 -12.19 -22.05 -9.43
N TYR A 266 -11.08 -22.50 -10.02
CA TYR A 266 -9.81 -21.78 -10.08
C TYR A 266 -9.21 -21.87 -11.48
N GLY A 267 -8.29 -20.96 -11.83
CA GLY A 267 -7.62 -20.97 -13.13
C GLY A 267 -8.62 -20.89 -14.30
N ASP A 268 -8.32 -21.59 -15.40
CA ASP A 268 -9.26 -21.67 -16.53
C ASP A 268 -10.36 -22.69 -16.26
N ARG A 269 -11.32 -22.29 -15.41
CA ARG A 269 -12.54 -23.03 -15.09
C ARG A 269 -12.29 -24.46 -14.60
N VAL A 270 -11.21 -24.67 -13.86
CA VAL A 270 -10.96 -25.95 -13.22
C VAL A 270 -11.91 -26.06 -12.02
N PRO A 271 -12.78 -27.08 -11.95
CA PRO A 271 -13.70 -27.24 -10.83
C PRO A 271 -12.92 -27.36 -9.50
N ASP A 272 -13.34 -26.60 -8.49
CA ASP A 272 -12.90 -26.82 -7.12
C ASP A 272 -13.46 -28.18 -6.63
N PRO A 273 -12.66 -29.02 -5.94
CA PRO A 273 -13.11 -30.35 -5.52
C PRO A 273 -14.22 -30.34 -4.46
N GLU A 274 -14.39 -29.25 -3.69
CA GLU A 274 -15.43 -29.17 -2.66
C GLU A 274 -16.73 -28.58 -3.21
N PHE A 275 -16.64 -27.55 -4.06
CA PHE A 275 -17.82 -26.82 -4.54
C PHE A 275 -18.08 -26.94 -6.04
N GLY A 276 -17.07 -27.16 -6.86
CA GLY A 276 -17.17 -27.11 -8.32
C GLY A 276 -18.04 -28.21 -8.93
N GLU A 277 -17.84 -29.47 -8.54
CA GLU A 277 -18.60 -30.61 -9.11
C GLU A 277 -20.12 -30.48 -8.92
N ARG A 278 -20.54 -29.88 -7.80
CA ARG A 278 -21.95 -29.68 -7.45
C ARG A 278 -22.56 -28.41 -8.05
N ASN A 279 -21.73 -27.53 -8.62
CA ASN A 279 -22.15 -26.24 -9.19
C ASN A 279 -21.52 -26.03 -10.59
N PRO A 280 -21.77 -26.94 -11.55
CA PRO A 280 -21.10 -26.91 -12.85
C PRO A 280 -21.44 -25.66 -13.67
N GLU A 281 -22.57 -25.00 -13.41
CA GLU A 281 -22.92 -23.70 -13.97
C GLU A 281 -21.99 -22.58 -13.49
N ARG A 282 -21.68 -22.52 -12.18
CA ARG A 282 -20.73 -21.54 -11.64
C ARG A 282 -19.32 -21.73 -12.21
N VAL A 283 -18.90 -22.98 -12.40
CA VAL A 283 -17.64 -23.30 -13.07
C VAL A 283 -17.64 -22.76 -14.51
N ARG A 284 -18.72 -22.95 -15.27
CA ARG A 284 -18.83 -22.44 -16.65
C ARG A 284 -18.86 -20.90 -16.73
N GLU A 285 -19.51 -20.25 -15.77
CA GLU A 285 -19.61 -18.78 -15.67
C GLU A 285 -18.27 -18.10 -15.35
N THR A 286 -17.31 -18.85 -14.82
CA THR A 286 -16.02 -18.32 -14.38
C THR A 286 -15.29 -17.63 -15.55
N ILE A 287 -14.88 -16.39 -15.31
CA ILE A 287 -13.96 -15.66 -16.17
C ILE A 287 -12.55 -16.12 -15.81
N PRO A 288 -11.80 -16.73 -16.75
CA PRO A 288 -10.46 -17.22 -16.48
C PRO A 288 -9.46 -16.06 -16.28
N PRO A 289 -8.36 -16.30 -15.55
CA PRO A 289 -7.32 -15.32 -15.40
C PRO A 289 -6.63 -15.02 -16.73
N ALA A 290 -6.19 -13.78 -16.88
CA ALA A 290 -5.46 -13.34 -18.06
C ALA A 290 -3.99 -13.80 -18.03
N PHE A 291 -3.44 -14.03 -16.84
CA PHE A 291 -2.11 -14.57 -16.61
C PHE A 291 -2.06 -15.27 -15.25
N THR A 292 -1.14 -16.19 -15.06
CA THR A 292 -0.98 -16.93 -13.80
C THR A 292 0.44 -16.83 -13.27
N PHE A 293 0.56 -16.87 -11.94
CA PHE A 293 1.84 -17.00 -11.24
C PHE A 293 1.93 -18.37 -10.57
N PRO A 294 3.14 -18.81 -10.17
CA PRO A 294 3.30 -20.06 -9.44
C PRO A 294 2.40 -20.11 -8.20
N ALA A 295 1.80 -21.27 -7.96
CA ALA A 295 0.96 -21.52 -6.80
C ALA A 295 1.66 -21.09 -5.49
N HIS A 296 0.90 -20.48 -4.60
CA HIS A 296 1.33 -20.02 -3.28
C HIS A 296 2.37 -18.88 -3.31
N SER A 297 2.66 -18.27 -4.47
CA SER A 297 3.61 -17.15 -4.55
C SER A 297 3.08 -15.86 -3.91
N ALA A 298 1.78 -15.81 -3.60
CA ALA A 298 1.10 -14.79 -2.84
C ALA A 298 1.30 -13.35 -3.37
N PRO A 299 0.70 -12.99 -4.52
CA PRO A 299 0.85 -11.65 -5.06
C PRO A 299 0.06 -10.63 -4.23
N LEU A 300 0.72 -9.58 -3.73
CA LEU A 300 0.11 -8.60 -2.81
C LEU A 300 0.14 -7.15 -3.29
N GLY A 301 0.90 -6.84 -4.34
CA GLY A 301 1.04 -5.48 -4.88
C GLY A 301 1.23 -5.51 -6.37
N ILE A 302 0.66 -4.51 -7.04
CA ILE A 302 0.64 -4.40 -8.49
C ILE A 302 0.80 -2.93 -8.91
N ALA A 303 1.67 -2.65 -9.87
CA ALA A 303 1.79 -1.32 -10.47
C ALA A 303 2.19 -1.41 -11.94
N PHE A 304 1.45 -0.73 -12.82
CA PHE A 304 1.93 -0.44 -14.16
C PHE A 304 3.02 0.61 -14.10
N TYR A 305 4.09 0.41 -14.87
CA TYR A 305 5.18 1.36 -14.96
C TYR A 305 4.94 2.35 -16.07
N GLU A 306 4.62 3.59 -15.69
CA GLU A 306 4.36 4.66 -16.66
C GLU A 306 5.37 5.81 -16.57
N GLY A 307 6.39 5.68 -15.71
CA GLY A 307 7.43 6.67 -15.51
C GLY A 307 8.43 6.74 -16.67
N ASP A 308 9.26 7.79 -16.65
CA ASP A 308 10.24 8.07 -17.69
C ASP A 308 11.67 7.64 -17.36
N GLN A 309 11.92 7.18 -16.13
CA GLN A 309 13.26 6.92 -15.63
C GLN A 309 13.82 5.57 -16.11
N PHE A 310 12.99 4.53 -16.20
CA PHE A 310 13.42 3.21 -16.67
C PHE A 310 13.55 3.22 -18.20
N PRO A 311 14.29 2.26 -18.77
CA PRO A 311 14.41 2.13 -20.22
C PRO A 311 13.03 2.03 -20.91
N PRO A 312 12.89 2.52 -22.15
CA PRO A 312 11.58 2.64 -22.80
C PRO A 312 10.78 1.34 -22.90
N ASP A 313 11.43 0.18 -22.96
CA ASP A 313 10.77 -1.12 -23.02
C ASP A 313 9.99 -1.46 -21.73
N TYR A 314 10.31 -0.85 -20.59
CA TYR A 314 9.60 -1.06 -19.32
C TYR A 314 8.26 -0.32 -19.23
N ARG A 315 7.99 0.64 -20.13
CA ARG A 315 6.78 1.47 -20.06
C ARG A 315 5.55 0.67 -20.47
N GLY A 316 4.51 0.73 -19.65
CA GLY A 316 3.28 -0.04 -19.82
C GLY A 316 3.39 -1.49 -19.33
N ASP A 317 4.57 -1.93 -18.89
CA ASP A 317 4.71 -3.23 -18.24
C ASP A 317 4.26 -3.17 -16.78
N LEU A 318 3.97 -4.36 -16.24
CA LEU A 318 3.40 -4.51 -14.92
C LEU A 318 4.43 -5.09 -13.95
N PHE A 319 4.57 -4.49 -12.79
CA PHE A 319 5.34 -5.03 -11.67
C PHE A 319 4.42 -5.66 -10.64
N VAL A 320 4.78 -6.85 -10.17
CA VAL A 320 4.00 -7.60 -9.17
C VAL A 320 4.90 -8.06 -8.03
N ALA A 321 4.49 -7.77 -6.79
CA ALA A 321 5.15 -8.22 -5.58
C ALA A 321 4.63 -9.60 -5.17
N LEU A 322 5.48 -10.62 -5.31
CA LEU A 322 5.23 -11.98 -4.85
C LEU A 322 5.75 -12.12 -3.42
N HIS A 323 4.85 -12.05 -2.44
CA HIS A 323 5.16 -12.02 -1.01
C HIS A 323 5.75 -13.33 -0.48
N GLY A 324 5.47 -14.42 -1.21
CA GLY A 324 6.02 -15.74 -1.02
C GLY A 324 5.18 -16.67 -0.15
N SER A 325 5.42 -17.96 -0.34
CA SER A 325 4.57 -19.04 0.15
C SER A 325 4.74 -19.31 1.64
N TRP A 326 3.68 -19.80 2.27
CA TRP A 326 3.74 -20.51 3.55
C TRP A 326 3.19 -21.94 3.45
N ASN A 327 2.37 -22.22 2.43
CA ASN A 327 1.62 -23.47 2.24
C ASN A 327 2.20 -24.34 1.11
N ARG A 328 3.53 -24.45 1.05
CA ARG A 328 4.25 -25.20 0.02
C ARG A 328 5.48 -25.86 0.61
N SER A 329 5.78 -27.10 0.24
CA SER A 329 6.93 -27.86 0.79
C SER A 329 8.28 -27.20 0.49
N THR A 330 8.45 -26.70 -0.74
CA THR A 330 9.59 -25.88 -1.15
C THR A 330 9.12 -24.44 -1.32
N PRO A 331 9.57 -23.49 -0.48
CA PRO A 331 9.07 -22.13 -0.57
C PRO A 331 9.40 -21.43 -1.89
N ILE A 332 8.48 -20.60 -2.37
CA ILE A 332 8.59 -19.84 -3.64
C ILE A 332 8.03 -18.42 -3.47
N GLY A 333 8.32 -17.53 -4.42
CA GLY A 333 7.97 -16.11 -4.37
C GLY A 333 9.13 -15.29 -3.82
N TYR A 334 8.88 -14.45 -2.81
CA TYR A 334 9.87 -13.56 -2.19
C TYR A 334 10.63 -12.73 -3.21
N GLN A 335 9.89 -12.10 -4.12
CA GLN A 335 10.48 -11.36 -5.22
C GLN A 335 9.50 -10.33 -5.80
N VAL A 336 10.03 -9.39 -6.57
CA VAL A 336 9.22 -8.60 -7.50
C VAL A 336 9.50 -9.12 -8.90
N VAL A 337 8.42 -9.37 -9.66
CA VAL A 337 8.50 -9.77 -11.06
C VAL A 337 8.03 -8.64 -11.97
N ARG A 338 8.57 -8.59 -13.19
CA ARG A 338 8.07 -7.79 -14.31
C ARG A 338 7.26 -8.71 -15.21
N VAL A 339 5.98 -8.42 -15.39
CA VAL A 339 5.12 -9.02 -16.41
C VAL A 339 5.19 -8.16 -17.65
N HIS A 340 5.67 -8.75 -18.74
CA HIS A 340 5.82 -8.12 -20.05
C HIS A 340 4.45 -8.03 -20.71
N TYR A 341 4.04 -6.81 -21.05
CA TYR A 341 2.81 -6.50 -21.75
C TYR A 341 3.09 -6.31 -23.24
N GLU A 342 2.48 -7.16 -24.06
CA GLU A 342 2.60 -7.07 -25.51
C GLU A 342 1.20 -6.98 -26.12
N ASN A 343 0.97 -5.93 -26.90
CA ASN A 343 -0.35 -5.65 -27.51
C ASN A 343 -1.49 -5.61 -26.47
N GLY A 344 -1.22 -5.02 -25.30
CA GLY A 344 -2.20 -4.87 -24.22
C GLY A 344 -2.54 -6.16 -23.48
N GLN A 345 -1.72 -7.21 -23.60
CA GLN A 345 -1.90 -8.50 -22.92
C GLN A 345 -0.62 -8.91 -22.17
N PRO A 346 -0.73 -9.47 -20.94
CA PRO A 346 0.39 -10.08 -20.25
C PRO A 346 0.85 -11.34 -21.00
N ARG A 347 2.15 -11.47 -21.31
CA ARG A 347 2.69 -12.60 -22.09
C ARG A 347 3.65 -13.49 -21.33
N ARG A 348 4.53 -12.89 -20.55
CA ARG A 348 5.57 -13.60 -19.80
C ARG A 348 5.95 -12.78 -18.58
N MET A 349 6.56 -13.43 -17.61
CA MET A 349 7.18 -12.75 -16.48
C MET A 349 8.69 -12.97 -16.48
N THR A 350 9.43 -12.00 -15.97
CA THR A 350 10.85 -12.12 -15.63
C THR A 350 11.06 -11.59 -14.22
N GLU A 351 12.10 -12.11 -13.56
CA GLU A 351 12.53 -11.61 -12.26
C GLU A 351 12.97 -10.14 -12.35
N PHE A 352 12.69 -9.35 -11.32
CA PHE A 352 13.10 -7.94 -11.24
C PHE A 352 13.77 -7.58 -9.90
N ILE A 353 13.21 -7.96 -8.76
CA ILE A 353 13.91 -7.88 -7.47
C ILE A 353 13.96 -9.28 -6.88
N THR A 354 15.15 -9.85 -6.74
CA THR A 354 15.35 -11.20 -6.20
C THR A 354 16.29 -11.19 -5.00
N GLY A 355 16.58 -12.38 -4.45
CA GLY A 355 17.46 -12.53 -3.28
C GLY A 355 16.81 -12.09 -1.96
N LEU A 356 15.49 -11.88 -1.91
CA LEU A 356 14.76 -11.50 -0.69
C LEU A 356 14.49 -12.70 0.23
N GLY A 357 14.59 -13.93 -0.31
CA GLY A 357 14.51 -15.17 0.44
C GLY A 357 14.95 -16.38 -0.37
N GLU A 358 15.73 -17.26 0.25
CA GLU A 358 16.17 -18.54 -0.33
C GLU A 358 15.87 -19.68 0.64
N GLY A 359 15.48 -20.85 0.11
CA GLY A 359 15.27 -22.06 0.91
C GLY A 359 14.25 -21.94 2.04
N GLY A 360 13.29 -21.02 1.94
CA GLY A 360 12.29 -20.73 2.99
C GLY A 360 12.70 -19.72 4.04
N ASN A 361 13.94 -19.23 4.03
CA ASN A 361 14.40 -18.20 4.94
C ASN A 361 14.36 -16.81 4.28
N ALA A 362 13.17 -16.26 4.12
CA ALA A 362 13.01 -14.90 3.64
C ALA A 362 13.47 -13.88 4.68
N TRP A 363 14.33 -12.94 4.32
CA TRP A 363 14.66 -11.78 5.18
C TRP A 363 13.80 -10.57 4.82
N ALA A 364 13.23 -10.56 3.60
CA ALA A 364 12.23 -9.60 3.15
C ALA A 364 11.10 -10.30 2.37
N ARG A 365 9.88 -9.78 2.46
CA ARG A 365 8.67 -10.22 1.78
C ARG A 365 7.95 -9.02 1.16
N PRO A 366 8.05 -8.82 -0.17
CA PRO A 366 7.55 -7.61 -0.81
C PRO A 366 6.03 -7.53 -0.78
N VAL A 367 5.48 -6.33 -0.56
CA VAL A 367 4.03 -6.10 -0.42
C VAL A 367 3.54 -5.05 -1.40
N GLY A 368 3.60 -3.76 -1.06
CA GLY A 368 3.05 -2.68 -1.85
C GLY A 368 4.06 -2.17 -2.87
N ILE A 369 3.60 -1.85 -4.08
CA ILE A 369 4.42 -1.26 -5.14
C ILE A 369 3.80 0.08 -5.56
N VAL A 370 4.63 1.11 -5.69
CA VAL A 370 4.21 2.40 -6.27
C VAL A 370 5.34 3.01 -7.10
N VAL A 371 4.99 3.66 -8.21
CA VAL A 371 5.94 4.47 -8.99
C VAL A 371 5.98 5.88 -8.38
N GLY A 372 7.16 6.34 -8.02
CA GLY A 372 7.38 7.67 -7.46
C GLY A 372 7.32 8.78 -8.51
N PRO A 373 7.21 10.05 -8.06
CA PRO A 373 7.17 11.21 -8.95
C PRO A 373 8.46 11.40 -9.76
N ASP A 374 9.56 10.80 -9.31
CA ASP A 374 10.86 10.77 -9.99
C ASP A 374 11.01 9.61 -10.98
N GLY A 375 9.95 8.81 -11.17
CA GLY A 375 9.95 7.62 -12.01
C GLY A 375 10.63 6.39 -11.40
N SER A 376 11.08 6.44 -10.14
CA SER A 376 11.62 5.25 -9.44
C SER A 376 10.49 4.31 -9.00
N LEU A 377 10.79 3.02 -8.86
CA LEU A 377 9.87 2.06 -8.26
C LEU A 377 10.12 1.94 -6.75
N PHE A 378 9.09 2.07 -5.92
CA PHE A 378 9.15 1.86 -4.48
C PHE A 378 8.43 0.58 -4.10
N VAL A 379 9.05 -0.22 -3.23
CA VAL A 379 8.54 -1.52 -2.80
C VAL A 379 8.66 -1.65 -1.28
N SER A 380 7.56 -1.92 -0.60
CA SER A 380 7.58 -2.20 0.85
C SER A 380 7.82 -3.67 1.14
N ASP A 381 8.39 -3.96 2.30
CA ASP A 381 8.59 -5.30 2.84
C ASP A 381 8.09 -5.36 4.29
N ASP A 382 7.05 -6.15 4.54
CA ASP A 382 6.44 -6.22 5.87
C ASP A 382 7.25 -7.04 6.87
N LYS A 383 8.09 -7.97 6.42
CA LYS A 383 8.86 -8.88 7.28
C LYS A 383 10.10 -8.19 7.84
N GLY A 384 10.92 -7.62 6.97
CA GLY A 384 12.13 -6.91 7.37
C GLY A 384 11.86 -5.45 7.74
N GLY A 385 10.68 -4.92 7.43
CA GLY A 385 10.29 -3.54 7.73
C GLY A 385 10.91 -2.51 6.79
N HIS A 386 11.36 -2.97 5.62
CA HIS A 386 12.02 -2.13 4.64
C HIS A 386 11.04 -1.39 3.73
N ILE A 387 11.48 -0.25 3.21
CA ILE A 387 11.02 0.29 1.94
C ILE A 387 12.24 0.41 1.04
N PHE A 388 12.19 -0.26 -0.10
CA PHE A 388 13.21 -0.19 -1.14
C PHE A 388 12.81 0.84 -2.20
N ARG A 389 13.81 1.47 -2.80
CA ARG A 389 13.69 2.27 -4.02
C ARG A 389 14.58 1.67 -5.09
N VAL A 390 14.02 1.45 -6.28
CA VAL A 390 14.74 0.94 -7.45
C VAL A 390 14.74 2.01 -8.52
N ARG A 391 15.95 2.34 -8.99
CA ARG A 391 16.18 3.35 -10.02
C ARG A 391 17.07 2.85 -11.14
N TYR A 392 16.84 3.31 -12.36
CA TYR A 392 17.75 3.07 -13.47
C TYR A 392 18.91 4.07 -13.42
N VAL A 393 20.14 3.57 -13.50
CA VAL A 393 21.38 4.36 -13.40
C VAL A 393 22.26 4.25 -14.65
N GLY A 394 21.77 3.59 -15.71
CA GLY A 394 22.55 3.28 -16.90
C GLY A 394 23.48 2.08 -16.70
N GLY A 395 23.80 1.40 -17.80
CA GLY A 395 24.83 0.36 -17.80
C GLY A 395 26.18 0.98 -18.12
N SER A 396 27.12 0.95 -17.17
CA SER A 396 28.55 0.96 -17.52
C SER A 396 28.99 -0.41 -18.04
#